data_AF-A0A2N1U1L0-F1
#
_entry.id   AF-A0A2N1U1L0-F1
#
_cell.length_a   1.000
_cell.length_b   1.000
_cell.length_c   1.000
_cell.angle_alpha   90.00
_cell.angle_beta   90.00
_cell.angle_gamma   90.00
#
_symmetry.space_group_name_H-M   'P 1'
#
loop_
_entity.id
_entity.type
_entity.pdbx_description
1 polymer ?
#
loop_
_entity_poly.entity_id
_entity_poly.type
_entity_poly.pdbx_seq_one_letter_code
_entity_poly.pdbx_strand_id
1 'polypeptide(L)'
;MPGGETLPELMKANKRVAGQPCAICSRIINLGEPIHNCPTCQSINHDSCWKQNGGCPSCSSSLPSTHVQPGSSISGGGFDDMNGAMAKPAAPGGTNMVPCRWCKEPIMRGARKCKHCNEFQRDEDRETNTKAYEENVELSTTDWIGVLCCPIIAFIQGIVYSAQGNPKGKKLMLYSAISMFIGALSSAGTR
;
A
#
# COMPACT_ATOMS: atom_id res chain seq x y z
N MET A 1 10.37 35.57 -12.09
CA MET A 1 9.20 35.39 -11.20
C MET A 1 9.18 33.94 -10.76
N PRO A 2 8.73 33.60 -9.53
CA PRO A 2 8.59 32.21 -9.11
C PRO A 2 7.48 31.53 -9.91
N GLY A 3 7.80 30.40 -10.56
CA GLY A 3 6.79 29.59 -11.25
C GLY A 3 6.00 28.79 -10.23
N GLY A 4 4.79 29.25 -9.90
CA GLY A 4 3.83 28.44 -9.16
C GLY A 4 3.39 27.27 -10.03
N GLU A 5 3.62 26.03 -9.57
CA GLU A 5 3.20 24.83 -10.29
C GLU A 5 1.68 24.80 -10.40
N THR A 6 1.16 25.07 -11.60
CA THR A 6 -0.27 25.01 -11.89
C THR A 6 -0.73 23.55 -11.82
N LEU A 7 -1.22 23.15 -10.65
CA LEU A 7 -1.91 21.88 -10.43
C LEU A 7 -2.94 21.67 -11.57
N PRO A 8 -2.95 20.49 -12.22
CA PRO A 8 -3.81 20.27 -13.38
C PRO A 8 -5.28 20.46 -12.99
N GLU A 9 -6.01 21.25 -13.79
CA GLU A 9 -7.34 21.76 -13.44
C GLU A 9 -8.31 20.64 -13.07
N LEU A 10 -8.26 19.52 -13.82
CA LEU A 10 -8.93 18.26 -13.55
C LEU A 10 -7.92 17.22 -13.02
N MET A 11 -8.24 16.59 -11.90
CA MET A 11 -7.47 15.44 -11.38
C MET A 11 -8.38 14.41 -10.70
N LYS A 12 -7.81 13.27 -10.27
CA LYS A 12 -8.49 12.36 -9.34
C LYS A 12 -8.13 12.69 -7.90
N ALA A 13 -9.10 12.61 -7.00
CA ALA A 13 -8.95 12.94 -5.60
C ALA A 13 -7.90 12.06 -4.90
N ASN A 14 -6.76 12.66 -4.55
CA ASN A 14 -5.68 12.02 -3.81
C ASN A 14 -6.01 11.96 -2.31
N LYS A 15 -5.27 11.17 -1.52
CA LYS A 15 -5.48 11.03 -0.05
C LYS A 15 -5.37 12.35 0.74
N ARG A 16 -4.77 13.40 0.16
CA ARG A 16 -4.74 14.76 0.76
C ARG A 16 -6.02 15.58 0.54
N VAL A 17 -6.91 15.12 -0.35
CA VAL A 17 -8.09 15.83 -0.84
C VAL A 17 -9.37 15.05 -0.57
N ALA A 18 -9.31 13.72 -0.59
CA ALA A 18 -10.37 12.86 -0.06
C ALA A 18 -10.64 13.22 1.42
N GLY A 19 -11.92 13.35 1.80
CA GLY A 19 -12.32 13.87 3.10
C GLY A 19 -12.57 15.39 3.15
N GLN A 20 -12.24 16.16 2.11
CA GLN A 20 -12.63 17.58 2.01
C GLN A 20 -14.07 17.73 1.48
N PRO A 21 -14.84 18.71 1.96
CA PRO A 21 -16.15 19.04 1.39
C PRO A 21 -15.99 19.79 0.05
N CYS A 22 -16.78 19.42 -0.95
CA CYS A 22 -16.90 20.17 -2.21
C CYS A 22 -17.56 21.53 -1.96
N ALA A 23 -16.91 22.62 -2.36
CA ALA A 23 -17.39 23.99 -2.09
C ALA A 23 -18.77 24.33 -2.73
N ILE A 24 -19.20 23.57 -3.74
CA ILE A 24 -20.51 23.75 -4.41
C ILE A 24 -21.65 23.03 -3.68
N CYS A 25 -21.44 21.81 -3.17
CA CYS A 25 -22.54 20.97 -2.65
C CYS A 25 -22.33 20.40 -1.24
N SER A 26 -21.27 20.84 -0.54
CA SER A 26 -20.88 20.46 0.83
C SER A 26 -20.66 18.96 1.10
N ARG A 27 -20.90 18.08 0.12
CA ARG A 27 -20.62 16.64 0.22
C ARG A 27 -19.12 16.38 0.23
N ILE A 28 -18.72 15.39 1.01
CA ILE A 28 -17.35 14.91 1.13
C ILE A 28 -16.91 14.24 -0.17
N ILE A 29 -15.72 14.61 -0.65
CA ILE A 29 -15.05 14.01 -1.80
C ILE A 29 -14.40 12.69 -1.38
N ASN A 30 -14.63 11.62 -2.14
CA ASN A 30 -14.06 10.29 -1.90
C ASN A 30 -12.74 10.08 -2.65
N LEU A 31 -11.93 9.12 -2.19
CA LEU A 31 -10.64 8.81 -2.80
C LEU A 31 -10.82 8.27 -4.24
N GLY A 32 -10.16 8.92 -5.21
CA GLY A 32 -10.19 8.53 -6.62
C GLY A 32 -11.30 9.16 -7.46
N GLU A 33 -12.24 9.91 -6.86
CA GLU A 33 -13.27 10.65 -7.60
C GLU A 33 -12.67 11.76 -8.49
N PRO A 34 -13.30 12.08 -9.64
CA PRO A 34 -12.87 13.19 -10.49
C PRO A 34 -13.21 14.54 -9.85
N ILE A 35 -12.21 15.41 -9.73
CA ILE A 35 -12.31 16.72 -9.08
C ILE A 35 -11.68 17.82 -9.93
N HIS A 36 -12.26 19.01 -9.86
CA HIS A 36 -11.66 20.24 -10.35
C HIS A 36 -11.16 21.11 -9.18
N ASN A 37 -9.95 21.65 -9.32
CA ASN A 37 -9.41 22.66 -8.41
C ASN A 37 -9.49 24.03 -9.08
N CYS A 38 -10.13 25.01 -8.44
CA CYS A 38 -10.21 26.36 -8.99
C CYS A 38 -8.81 27.00 -9.08
N PRO A 39 -8.33 27.48 -10.24
CA PRO A 39 -7.01 28.11 -10.34
C PRO A 39 -6.91 29.44 -9.58
N THR A 40 -8.05 30.10 -9.31
CA THR A 40 -8.11 31.40 -8.64
C THR A 40 -8.10 31.31 -7.11
N CYS A 41 -8.93 30.44 -6.52
CA CYS A 41 -9.08 30.31 -5.06
C CYS A 41 -8.66 28.95 -4.48
N GLN A 42 -8.21 28.02 -5.33
CA GLN A 42 -7.82 26.65 -4.95
C GLN A 42 -8.94 25.82 -4.29
N SER A 43 -10.20 26.26 -4.38
CA SER A 43 -11.36 25.47 -3.92
C SER A 43 -11.48 24.16 -4.71
N ILE A 44 -11.69 23.08 -3.98
CA ILE A 44 -11.83 21.73 -4.54
C ILE A 44 -13.32 21.46 -4.77
N ASN A 45 -13.66 20.95 -5.95
CA ASN A 45 -15.03 20.65 -6.35
C ASN A 45 -15.11 19.31 -7.08
N HIS A 46 -16.23 18.59 -6.97
CA HIS A 46 -16.50 17.45 -7.85
C HIS A 46 -16.58 17.91 -9.30
N ASP A 47 -16.06 17.10 -10.24
CA ASP A 47 -16.12 17.34 -11.69
C ASP A 47 -17.54 17.63 -12.20
N SER A 48 -18.52 16.86 -11.72
CA SER A 48 -19.94 17.05 -12.03
C SER A 48 -20.49 18.37 -11.51
N CYS A 49 -20.14 18.76 -10.28
CA CYS A 49 -20.54 20.04 -9.70
C CYS A 49 -19.93 21.23 -10.43
N TRP A 50 -18.63 21.15 -10.78
CA TRP A 50 -17.91 22.16 -11.55
C TRP A 50 -18.58 22.41 -12.91
N LYS A 51 -18.83 21.33 -13.67
CA LYS A 51 -19.50 21.41 -14.97
C LYS A 51 -20.94 21.91 -14.87
N GLN A 52 -21.70 21.45 -13.88
CA GLN A 52 -23.09 21.86 -13.68
C GLN A 52 -23.25 23.35 -13.35
N ASN A 53 -22.27 23.96 -12.67
CA ASN A 53 -22.28 25.40 -12.33
C ASN A 53 -21.49 26.25 -13.34
N GLY A 54 -20.89 25.64 -14.36
CA GLY A 54 -20.00 26.32 -15.30
C GLY A 54 -18.76 26.93 -14.62
N GLY A 55 -18.24 26.32 -13.55
CA GLY A 55 -17.05 26.78 -12.85
C GLY A 55 -17.15 26.79 -11.32
N CYS A 56 -16.30 27.63 -10.70
CA CYS A 56 -16.30 27.91 -9.27
C CYS A 56 -17.36 28.99 -8.93
N PRO A 57 -18.33 28.74 -8.04
CA PRO A 57 -19.35 29.74 -7.68
C PRO A 57 -18.75 30.94 -6.90
N SER A 58 -17.61 30.75 -6.25
CA SER A 58 -16.90 31.80 -5.49
C SER A 58 -15.95 32.63 -6.36
N CYS A 59 -15.76 32.30 -7.64
CA CYS A 59 -14.79 32.97 -8.53
C CYS A 59 -15.36 33.14 -9.94
N SER A 60 -15.87 34.33 -10.24
CA SER A 60 -16.46 34.73 -11.54
C SER A 60 -15.55 34.54 -12.76
N SER A 61 -14.25 34.29 -12.54
CA SER A 61 -13.25 34.05 -13.60
C SER A 61 -13.22 32.61 -14.12
N SER A 62 -14.05 31.70 -13.60
CA SER A 62 -13.99 30.26 -13.89
C SER A 62 -15.01 29.76 -14.93
N LEU A 63 -15.57 30.61 -15.80
CA LEU A 63 -16.56 30.22 -16.81
C LEU A 63 -15.94 29.83 -18.18
N PRO A 64 -15.82 28.54 -18.52
CA PRO A 64 -15.76 28.09 -19.90
C PRO A 64 -17.16 28.12 -20.53
N SER A 65 -17.26 28.54 -21.79
CA SER A 65 -18.56 28.72 -22.47
C SER A 65 -19.33 27.42 -22.69
N THR A 66 -20.53 27.35 -22.11
CA THR A 66 -21.73 26.68 -22.62
C THR A 66 -21.63 25.23 -23.15
N HIS A 67 -22.12 24.25 -22.37
CA HIS A 67 -22.93 23.14 -22.92
C HIS A 67 -24.01 22.64 -21.94
N VAL A 68 -24.99 21.91 -22.48
CA VAL A 68 -26.38 21.74 -22.00
C VAL A 68 -26.81 20.26 -22.26
N GLN A 69 -27.71 19.56 -21.53
CA GLN A 69 -28.71 19.95 -20.50
C GLN A 69 -28.64 19.08 -19.17
N PRO A 70 -29.64 18.31 -18.61
CA PRO A 70 -29.73 18.13 -17.13
C PRO A 70 -29.85 16.69 -16.56
N GLY A 71 -29.84 16.59 -15.22
CA GLY A 71 -30.62 15.61 -14.42
C GLY A 71 -29.98 14.22 -14.14
N SER A 72 -30.28 13.51 -13.05
CA SER A 72 -31.11 13.79 -11.85
C SER A 72 -30.76 12.83 -10.68
N SER A 73 -31.03 13.24 -9.41
CA SER A 73 -31.22 12.41 -8.16
C SER A 73 -30.16 11.34 -7.77
N ILE A 74 -29.49 11.30 -6.60
CA ILE A 74 -29.88 11.41 -5.16
C ILE A 74 -30.71 10.18 -4.69
N SER A 75 -30.21 9.30 -3.82
CA SER A 75 -30.08 9.39 -2.33
C SER A 75 -28.97 8.43 -1.83
N GLY A 76 -28.30 8.51 -0.67
CA GLY A 76 -28.73 8.66 0.75
C GLY A 76 -28.59 7.28 1.45
N GLY A 77 -28.17 7.10 2.72
CA GLY A 77 -27.65 7.97 3.79
C GLY A 77 -27.39 7.14 5.08
N GLY A 78 -26.73 7.69 6.11
CA GLY A 78 -26.40 7.00 7.38
C GLY A 78 -25.13 6.12 7.32
N PHE A 79 -24.55 5.61 8.43
CA PHE A 79 -24.93 5.71 9.86
C PHE A 79 -23.67 5.76 10.75
N ASP A 80 -23.85 6.10 12.02
CA ASP A 80 -22.79 6.52 12.96
C ASP A 80 -22.11 5.38 13.75
N ASP A 81 -21.01 5.75 14.42
CA ASP A 81 -20.32 5.13 15.57
C ASP A 81 -20.40 3.61 15.84
N MET A 82 -19.22 2.98 15.94
CA MET A 82 -18.95 2.10 17.09
C MET A 82 -17.50 2.19 17.59
N ASN A 83 -17.39 2.42 18.89
CA ASN A 83 -16.17 2.47 19.71
C ASN A 83 -15.48 1.08 19.80
N GLY A 84 -14.15 1.03 19.75
CA GLY A 84 -13.36 -0.21 19.87
C GLY A 84 -11.95 0.04 20.41
N ALA A 85 -11.54 -0.75 21.41
CA ALA A 85 -10.36 -0.46 22.24
C ALA A 85 -9.05 -1.15 21.78
N MET A 86 -7.93 -0.60 22.24
CA MET A 86 -6.62 -1.27 22.43
C MET A 86 -6.01 -2.00 21.23
N ALA A 87 -5.14 -1.31 20.47
CA ALA A 87 -4.05 -1.96 19.74
C ALA A 87 -2.75 -1.14 19.81
N LYS A 88 -1.70 -1.71 20.41
CA LYS A 88 -0.31 -1.25 20.27
C LYS A 88 0.06 -1.36 18.78
N PRO A 89 0.67 -0.35 18.15
CA PRO A 89 1.00 -0.40 16.73
C PRO A 89 2.09 -1.45 16.48
N ALA A 90 1.67 -2.66 16.11
CA ALA A 90 2.53 -3.62 15.42
C ALA A 90 3.01 -2.98 14.11
N ALA A 91 4.25 -3.28 13.70
CA ALA A 91 4.83 -2.70 12.50
C ALA A 91 3.91 -2.99 11.28
N PRO A 92 3.66 -2.00 10.40
CA PRO A 92 2.71 -2.13 9.30
C PRO A 92 3.22 -3.12 8.24
N GLY A 93 2.87 -4.40 8.43
CA GLY A 93 3.23 -5.54 7.58
C GLY A 93 2.55 -5.54 6.22
N GLY A 94 2.78 -4.49 5.43
CA GLY A 94 2.45 -4.47 4.00
C GLY A 94 3.38 -5.39 3.24
N THR A 95 3.04 -6.68 3.14
CA THR A 95 3.81 -7.76 2.47
C THR A 95 4.17 -7.47 1.00
N ASN A 96 3.54 -6.45 0.41
CA ASN A 96 3.75 -5.96 -0.95
C ASN A 96 4.41 -4.57 -1.03
N MET A 97 5.09 -4.10 0.02
CA MET A 97 5.96 -2.92 -0.03
C MET A 97 7.42 -3.30 -0.33
N VAL A 98 8.11 -2.46 -1.11
CA VAL A 98 9.55 -2.58 -1.43
C VAL A 98 10.17 -1.17 -1.36
N PRO A 99 11.35 -0.96 -0.75
CA PRO A 99 11.98 0.35 -0.68
C PRO A 99 12.48 0.82 -2.05
N CYS A 100 12.33 2.12 -2.36
CA CYS A 100 12.84 2.66 -3.62
C CYS A 100 14.36 2.64 -3.70
N ARG A 101 14.95 2.19 -4.82
CA ARG A 101 16.41 2.18 -5.00
C ARG A 101 17.05 3.57 -4.78
N TRP A 102 16.42 4.63 -5.27
CA TRP A 102 16.92 6.01 -5.18
C TRP A 102 16.55 6.70 -3.86
N CYS A 103 15.27 6.95 -3.60
CA CYS A 103 14.81 7.72 -2.42
C CYS A 103 14.53 6.88 -1.16
N LYS A 104 14.70 5.56 -1.20
CA LYS A 104 14.41 4.58 -0.11
C LYS A 104 12.96 4.47 0.35
N GLU A 105 12.09 5.44 0.03
CA GLU A 105 10.68 5.42 0.42
C GLU A 105 9.90 4.18 -0.12
N PRO A 106 8.93 3.64 0.65
CA PRO A 106 8.24 2.39 0.30
C PRO A 106 7.24 2.56 -0.85
N ILE A 107 7.47 1.79 -1.92
CA ILE A 107 6.58 1.65 -3.07
C ILE A 107 5.89 0.27 -3.06
N MET A 108 4.80 0.13 -3.82
CA MET A 108 4.18 -1.19 -4.02
C MET A 108 5.04 -2.05 -4.96
N ARG A 109 5.16 -3.35 -4.67
CA ARG A 109 5.98 -4.35 -5.39
C ARG A 109 5.70 -4.42 -6.91
N GLY A 110 4.51 -3.98 -7.36
CA GLY A 110 4.13 -3.92 -8.78
C GLY A 110 4.32 -2.57 -9.48
N ALA A 111 4.80 -1.52 -8.79
CA ALA A 111 4.89 -0.17 -9.34
C ALA A 111 6.18 0.06 -10.14
N ARG A 112 6.08 0.14 -11.48
CA ARG A 112 7.22 0.41 -12.39
C ARG A 112 7.89 1.78 -12.19
N LYS A 113 7.19 2.74 -11.58
CA LYS A 113 7.67 4.12 -11.34
C LYS A 113 7.47 4.47 -9.86
N CYS A 114 8.48 5.08 -9.23
CA CYS A 114 8.38 5.50 -7.85
C CYS A 114 7.44 6.71 -7.70
N LYS A 115 6.42 6.63 -6.84
CA LYS A 115 5.49 7.74 -6.56
C LYS A 115 6.12 8.96 -5.86
N HIS A 116 7.36 8.82 -5.37
CA HIS A 116 8.07 9.83 -4.59
C HIS A 116 9.12 10.57 -5.44
N CYS A 117 10.13 9.86 -5.94
CA CYS A 117 11.19 10.45 -6.77
C CYS A 117 10.95 10.37 -8.28
N ASN A 118 9.78 9.88 -8.72
CA ASN A 118 9.43 9.66 -10.13
C ASN A 118 10.38 8.78 -10.97
N GLU A 119 11.40 8.15 -10.37
CA GLU A 119 12.34 7.32 -11.11
C GLU A 119 11.76 5.92 -11.42
N PHE A 120 12.16 5.34 -12.56
CA PHE A 120 11.72 4.03 -13.03
C PHE A 120 12.56 2.90 -12.43
N GLN A 121 11.90 1.93 -11.80
CA GLN A 121 12.59 0.70 -11.37
C GLN A 121 12.58 -0.34 -12.50
N ARG A 122 13.76 -0.91 -12.77
CA ARG A 122 13.89 -2.10 -13.61
C ARG A 122 13.37 -3.32 -12.87
N ASP A 123 12.76 -4.26 -13.59
CA ASP A 123 12.23 -5.49 -12.99
C ASP A 123 13.35 -6.33 -12.34
N GLU A 124 14.58 -6.23 -12.84
CA GLU A 124 15.81 -6.79 -12.26
C GLU A 124 16.05 -6.35 -10.80
N ASP A 125 15.89 -5.05 -10.50
CA ASP A 125 16.12 -4.48 -9.16
C ASP A 125 15.04 -4.97 -8.15
N ARG A 126 13.84 -5.26 -8.66
CA ARG A 126 12.69 -5.80 -7.90
C ARG A 126 12.88 -7.28 -7.55
N GLU A 127 13.37 -8.09 -8.48
CA GLU A 127 13.75 -9.48 -8.18
C GLU A 127 14.88 -9.54 -7.15
N THR A 128 15.89 -8.68 -7.31
CA THR A 128 17.04 -8.61 -6.40
C THR A 128 16.60 -8.21 -4.99
N ASN A 129 15.72 -7.22 -4.85
CA ASN A 129 15.09 -6.89 -3.55
C ASN A 129 14.26 -8.05 -2.97
N THR A 130 13.56 -8.82 -3.83
CA THR A 130 12.75 -9.95 -3.38
C THR A 130 13.62 -11.07 -2.81
N LYS A 131 14.71 -11.43 -3.53
CA LYS A 131 15.70 -12.43 -3.08
C LYS A 131 16.39 -11.99 -1.79
N ALA A 132 16.85 -10.75 -1.72
CA ALA A 132 17.46 -10.18 -0.51
C ALA A 132 16.48 -10.14 0.69
N TYR A 133 15.19 -9.85 0.46
CA TYR A 133 14.18 -9.92 1.52
C TYR A 133 13.97 -11.37 1.99
N GLU A 134 13.79 -12.34 1.07
CA GLU A 134 13.65 -13.77 1.43
C GLU A 134 14.87 -14.28 2.22
N GLU A 135 16.08 -13.89 1.83
CA GLU A 135 17.33 -14.17 2.54
C GLU A 135 17.36 -13.58 3.96
N ASN A 136 16.83 -12.36 4.14
CA ASN A 136 16.74 -11.68 5.44
C ASN A 136 15.44 -11.95 6.24
N VAL A 137 14.53 -12.84 5.79
CA VAL A 137 13.43 -13.33 6.64
C VAL A 137 14.01 -14.14 7.80
N GLU A 138 14.10 -13.54 8.97
CA GLU A 138 14.51 -14.21 10.20
C GLU A 138 13.46 -15.25 10.65
N LEU A 139 13.97 -16.33 11.22
CA LEU A 139 13.18 -17.35 11.90
C LEU A 139 12.79 -16.82 13.29
N SER A 140 11.54 -17.05 13.69
CA SER A 140 11.09 -16.68 15.04
C SER A 140 11.84 -17.51 16.08
N THR A 141 11.98 -17.01 17.30
CA THR A 141 12.52 -17.77 18.44
C THR A 141 11.76 -19.10 18.64
N THR A 142 10.46 -19.13 18.34
CA THR A 142 9.64 -20.35 18.31
C THR A 142 10.11 -21.36 17.27
N ASP A 143 10.50 -20.88 16.09
CA ASP A 143 10.92 -21.70 14.96
C ASP A 143 12.29 -22.34 15.28
N TRP A 144 13.20 -21.57 15.91
CA TRP A 144 14.48 -22.06 16.43
C TRP A 144 14.35 -23.09 17.55
N ILE A 145 13.44 -22.88 18.51
CA ILE A 145 13.16 -23.87 19.57
C ILE A 145 12.62 -25.17 18.95
N GLY A 146 11.75 -25.07 17.94
CA GLY A 146 11.26 -26.23 17.18
C GLY A 146 12.38 -27.03 16.52
N VAL A 147 13.29 -26.34 15.81
CA VAL A 147 14.46 -26.95 15.16
C VAL A 147 15.37 -27.66 16.18
N LEU A 148 15.67 -27.01 17.31
CA LEU A 148 16.61 -27.54 18.31
C LEU A 148 16.03 -28.72 19.11
N CYS A 149 14.77 -28.63 19.54
CA CYS A 149 14.18 -29.59 20.48
C CYS A 149 13.37 -30.70 19.80
N CYS A 150 12.78 -30.45 18.62
CA CYS A 150 11.85 -31.38 17.95
C CYS A 150 11.99 -31.30 16.42
N PRO A 151 13.17 -31.62 15.85
CA PRO A 151 13.48 -31.35 14.44
C PRO A 151 12.55 -32.04 13.44
N ILE A 152 11.96 -33.18 13.78
CA ILE A 152 10.96 -33.86 12.93
C ILE A 152 9.68 -33.03 12.80
N ILE A 153 9.21 -32.44 13.91
CA ILE A 153 8.00 -31.59 13.91
C ILE A 153 8.29 -30.27 13.17
N ALA A 154 9.47 -29.67 13.38
CA ALA A 154 9.90 -28.47 12.67
C ALA A 154 10.06 -28.72 11.15
N PHE A 155 10.56 -29.88 10.74
CA PHE A 155 10.65 -30.26 9.33
C PHE A 155 9.26 -30.36 8.67
N ILE A 156 8.30 -31.00 9.35
CA ILE A 156 6.91 -31.10 8.87
C ILE A 156 6.24 -29.72 8.78
N GLN A 157 6.43 -28.85 9.78
CA GLN A 157 5.97 -27.45 9.71
C GLN A 157 6.62 -26.69 8.54
N GLY A 158 7.90 -26.94 8.27
CA GLY A 158 8.62 -26.41 7.12
C GLY A 158 8.00 -26.84 5.78
N ILE A 159 7.61 -28.11 5.63
CA ILE A 159 6.91 -28.62 4.44
C ILE A 159 5.56 -27.90 4.28
N VAL A 160 4.77 -27.79 5.35
CA VAL A 160 3.46 -27.12 5.31
C VAL A 160 3.60 -25.65 4.91
N TYR A 161 4.55 -24.91 5.50
CA TYR A 161 4.85 -23.53 5.10
C TYR A 161 5.36 -23.42 3.66
N SER A 162 6.18 -24.38 3.19
CA SER A 162 6.65 -24.41 1.80
C SER A 162 5.48 -24.61 0.81
N ALA A 163 4.56 -25.53 1.12
CA ALA A 163 3.34 -25.76 0.35
C ALA A 163 2.38 -24.55 0.35
N GLN A 164 2.36 -23.77 1.44
CA GLN A 164 1.63 -22.49 1.53
C GLN A 164 2.34 -21.32 0.83
N GLY A 165 3.49 -21.53 0.18
CA GLY A 165 4.28 -20.48 -0.47
C GLY A 165 4.95 -19.51 0.51
N ASN A 166 4.99 -19.83 1.80
CA ASN A 166 5.61 -18.99 2.83
C ASN A 166 7.15 -19.15 2.77
N PRO A 167 7.93 -18.07 2.55
CA PRO A 167 9.38 -18.16 2.39
C PRO A 167 10.11 -18.74 3.61
N LYS A 168 9.49 -18.71 4.80
CA LYS A 168 10.02 -19.39 6.00
C LYS A 168 10.18 -20.89 5.82
N GLY A 169 9.29 -21.55 5.05
CA GLY A 169 9.23 -23.02 4.97
C GLY A 169 10.53 -23.65 4.51
N LYS A 170 11.14 -23.09 3.45
CA LYS A 170 12.44 -23.56 2.91
C LYS A 170 13.55 -23.53 3.95
N LYS A 171 13.63 -22.46 4.75
CA LYS A 171 14.63 -22.32 5.84
C LYS A 171 14.36 -23.31 6.97
N LEU A 172 13.10 -23.41 7.41
CA LEU A 172 12.69 -24.36 8.46
C LEU A 172 13.01 -25.81 8.09
N MET A 173 12.77 -26.21 6.84
CA MET A 173 13.17 -27.53 6.32
C MET A 173 14.70 -27.72 6.35
N LEU A 174 15.47 -26.74 5.87
CA LEU A 174 16.93 -26.83 5.80
C LEU A 174 17.58 -26.97 7.19
N TYR A 175 17.26 -26.09 8.13
CA TYR A 175 17.84 -26.15 9.48
C TYR A 175 17.39 -27.41 10.24
N SER A 176 16.14 -27.85 10.06
CA SER A 176 15.66 -29.12 10.64
C SER A 176 16.45 -30.31 10.08
N ALA A 177 16.65 -30.40 8.77
CA ALA A 177 17.43 -31.47 8.15
C ALA A 177 18.90 -31.49 8.63
N ILE A 178 19.53 -30.31 8.75
CA ILE A 178 20.89 -30.18 9.30
C ILE A 178 20.94 -30.68 10.75
N SER A 179 19.99 -30.29 11.59
CA SER A 179 19.95 -30.73 13.00
C SER A 179 19.72 -32.24 13.17
N MET A 180 18.90 -32.87 12.31
CA MET A 180 18.77 -34.34 12.26
C MET A 180 20.10 -35.01 11.89
N PHE A 181 20.80 -34.48 10.88
CA PHE A 181 22.07 -35.04 10.41
C PHE A 181 23.17 -34.95 11.48
N ILE A 182 23.27 -33.82 12.19
CA ILE A 182 24.18 -33.66 13.32
C ILE A 182 23.84 -34.65 14.44
N GLY A 183 22.56 -34.75 14.83
CA GLY A 183 22.11 -35.70 15.85
C GLY A 183 22.40 -37.16 15.49
N ALA A 184 22.22 -37.52 14.22
CA ALA A 184 22.56 -38.84 13.70
C ALA A 184 24.06 -39.13 13.82
N LEU A 185 24.93 -38.20 13.39
CA LEU A 185 26.39 -38.33 13.51
C LEU A 185 26.84 -38.45 14.97
N SER A 186 26.32 -37.62 15.89
CA SER A 186 26.62 -37.73 17.32
C SER A 186 26.20 -39.09 17.89
N SER A 187 25.01 -39.60 17.51
CA SER A 187 24.54 -40.92 17.95
C SER A 187 25.38 -42.08 17.40
N ALA A 188 26.00 -41.92 16.22
CA ALA A 188 26.85 -42.93 15.61
C ALA A 188 28.25 -42.96 16.24
N GLY A 189 28.79 -41.79 16.63
CA GLY A 189 30.09 -41.67 17.32
C GLY A 189 30.10 -42.01 18.81
N THR A 190 28.95 -42.40 19.38
CA THR A 190 28.79 -42.79 20.79
C THR A 190 28.48 -44.29 20.95
N ARG A 191 29.00 -45.11 20.04
CA ARG A 191 28.86 -46.57 19.97
C ARG A 191 30.20 -47.23 19.65
#